data_AF-A0A7K2JLH9-F1
#
_entry.id   AF-A0A7K2JLH9-F1
#
_cell.length_a   1.000
_cell.length_b   1.000
_cell.length_c   1.000
_cell.angle_alpha   90.00
_cell.angle_beta   90.00
_cell.angle_gamma   90.00
#
_symmetry.space_group_name_H-M   'P 1'
#
loop_
_entity.id
_entity.type
_entity.pdbx_description
1 polymer ?
#
loop_
_entity_poly.entity_id
_entity_poly.type
_entity_poly.pdbx_seq_one_letter_code
_entity_poly.pdbx_strand_id
1 'polypeptide(L)'
;MVTADDELRGPELPAGVLGDEDGVPVEWHAMTQLWWNSWRTSAQAQTFTDTDWLFLIDTALMHHTMWAKGRWEFASEVRLRAAKFGATPEDRARLKLKVDQPSAGPQKPVQRPDGVTDINSRRARLTG
;
A
#
# COMPACT_ATOMS: atom_id res chain seq x y z
N MET A 1 -2.77 9.27 8.29
CA MET A 1 -1.32 9.03 8.17
C MET A 1 -1.15 7.58 8.58
N VAL A 2 -0.55 6.77 7.73
CA VAL A 2 -0.30 5.35 8.00
C VAL A 2 1.21 5.15 8.11
N THR A 3 1.65 4.27 9.00
CA THR A 3 3.08 4.06 9.28
C THR A 3 3.39 2.59 9.05
N ALA A 4 4.43 2.25 8.29
CA ALA A 4 4.75 0.84 8.10
C ALA A 4 5.14 0.18 9.42
N ASP A 5 4.59 -1.00 9.69
CA ASP A 5 4.72 -1.76 10.93
C ASP A 5 4.99 -3.25 10.71
N ASP A 6 5.24 -3.65 9.45
CA ASP A 6 5.50 -5.03 9.02
C ASP A 6 4.42 -6.06 9.43
N GLU A 7 3.23 -5.60 9.84
CA GLU A 7 2.12 -6.49 10.20
C GLU A 7 1.43 -7.03 8.93
N LEU A 8 1.25 -8.35 8.89
CA LEU A 8 0.59 -9.04 7.80
C LEU A 8 -0.94 -8.91 7.91
N ARG A 9 -1.54 -8.18 6.97
CA ARG A 9 -2.99 -7.91 6.93
C ARG A 9 -3.69 -8.58 5.77
N GLY A 10 -5.02 -8.62 5.85
CA GLY A 10 -5.86 -9.13 4.76
C GLY A 10 -5.76 -10.65 4.56
N PRO A 11 -6.53 -11.18 3.58
CA PRO A 11 -6.61 -12.60 3.35
C PRO A 11 -5.34 -13.15 2.69
N GLU A 12 -5.17 -14.47 2.79
CA GLU A 12 -4.22 -15.19 1.94
C GLU A 12 -4.72 -15.20 0.49
N LEU A 13 -3.81 -15.42 -0.46
CA LEU A 13 -4.23 -15.70 -1.84
C LEU A 13 -5.09 -16.97 -1.84
N PRO A 14 -6.25 -16.97 -2.51
CA PRO A 14 -7.13 -18.12 -2.51
C PRO A 14 -6.49 -19.28 -3.27
N ALA A 15 -6.48 -20.47 -2.67
CA ALA A 15 -6.00 -21.69 -3.31
C ALA A 15 -7.04 -22.27 -4.28
N GLY A 16 -6.58 -22.96 -5.33
CA GLY A 16 -7.45 -23.71 -6.24
C GLY A 16 -8.34 -22.88 -7.18
N VAL A 17 -8.17 -21.56 -7.23
CA VAL A 17 -8.94 -20.68 -8.14
C VAL A 17 -8.29 -20.52 -9.52
N LEU A 18 -7.08 -21.03 -9.68
CA LEU A 18 -6.32 -21.02 -10.93
C LEU A 18 -6.29 -22.42 -11.50
N GLY A 19 -6.45 -22.53 -12.82
CA GLY A 19 -6.31 -23.78 -13.55
C GLY A 19 -5.45 -23.61 -14.80
N ASP A 20 -4.81 -24.71 -15.22
CA ASP A 20 -4.24 -24.81 -16.56
C ASP A 20 -5.33 -25.05 -17.63
N GLU A 21 -4.92 -25.36 -18.86
CA GLU A 21 -5.85 -25.58 -19.98
C GLU A 21 -6.77 -26.79 -19.78
N ASP A 22 -6.33 -27.76 -18.97
CA ASP A 22 -7.09 -28.97 -18.63
C ASP A 22 -7.92 -28.79 -17.34
N GLY A 23 -7.88 -27.59 -16.75
CA GLY A 23 -8.60 -27.26 -15.51
C GLY A 23 -7.95 -27.85 -14.25
N VAL A 24 -6.70 -28.32 -14.34
CA VAL A 24 -5.96 -28.81 -13.18
C VAL A 24 -5.54 -27.60 -12.33
N PRO A 25 -5.80 -27.61 -11.01
CA PRO A 25 -5.41 -26.52 -10.14
C PRO A 25 -3.91 -26.21 -10.22
N VAL A 26 -3.57 -24.94 -10.41
CA VAL A 26 -2.18 -24.47 -10.44
C VAL A 26 -1.90 -23.48 -9.33
N GLU A 27 -0.64 -23.46 -8.88
CA GLU A 27 -0.17 -22.52 -7.89
C GLU A 27 -0.03 -21.10 -8.45
N TRP A 28 -0.14 -20.12 -7.56
CA TRP A 28 0.11 -18.73 -7.91
C TRP A 28 1.55 -18.52 -8.36
N HIS A 29 1.76 -17.76 -9.45
CA HIS A 29 3.09 -17.38 -9.90
C HIS A 29 3.86 -16.66 -8.78
N ALA A 30 5.15 -17.00 -8.60
CA ALA A 30 5.98 -16.49 -7.49
C ALA A 30 6.00 -14.94 -7.41
N MET A 31 6.07 -14.26 -8.56
CA MET A 31 5.99 -12.79 -8.60
C MET A 31 4.65 -12.24 -8.11
N THR A 32 3.54 -12.95 -8.33
CA THR A 32 2.24 -12.54 -7.80
C THR A 32 2.16 -12.76 -6.30
N GLN A 33 2.73 -13.84 -5.77
CA GLN A 33 2.82 -14.06 -4.33
C GLN A 33 3.64 -12.95 -3.66
N LEU A 34 4.79 -12.58 -4.24
CA LEU A 34 5.62 -11.47 -3.76
C LEU A 34 4.84 -10.14 -3.80
N TRP A 35 4.16 -9.86 -4.90
CA TRP A 35 3.34 -8.66 -5.06
C TRP A 35 2.17 -8.61 -4.07
N TRP A 36 1.50 -9.75 -3.81
CA TRP A 36 0.41 -9.83 -2.84
C TRP A 36 0.91 -9.58 -1.43
N ASN A 37 2.01 -10.23 -1.04
CA ASN A 37 2.60 -10.06 0.28
C ASN A 37 3.05 -8.61 0.53
N SER A 38 3.54 -7.90 -0.49
CA SER A 38 3.92 -6.49 -0.33
C SER A 38 2.72 -5.59 -0.05
N TRP A 39 1.53 -5.89 -0.61
CA TRP A 39 0.30 -5.21 -0.21
C TRP A 39 -0.10 -5.54 1.21
N ARG A 40 -0.06 -6.82 1.59
CA ARG A 40 -0.45 -7.27 2.93
C ARG A 40 0.39 -6.66 4.05
N THR A 41 1.67 -6.38 3.80
CA THR A 41 2.59 -5.75 4.77
C THR A 41 2.75 -4.24 4.54
N SER A 42 2.05 -3.67 3.56
CA SER A 42 2.13 -2.23 3.29
C SER A 42 1.44 -1.41 4.39
N ALA A 43 1.92 -0.19 4.62
CA ALA A 43 1.25 0.74 5.53
C ALA A 43 -0.19 1.04 5.06
N GLN A 44 -0.44 1.03 3.75
CA GLN A 44 -1.76 1.25 3.16
C GLN A 44 -2.79 0.21 3.62
N ALA A 45 -2.36 -1.03 3.87
CA ALA A 45 -3.24 -2.12 4.29
C ALA A 45 -3.94 -1.86 5.64
N GLN A 46 -3.44 -0.94 6.47
CA GLN A 46 -4.11 -0.50 7.71
C GLN A 46 -5.48 0.14 7.45
N THR A 47 -5.70 0.65 6.24
CA THR A 47 -6.95 1.32 5.86
C THR A 47 -7.85 0.50 4.95
N PHE A 48 -7.40 -0.69 4.53
CA PHE A 48 -8.14 -1.50 3.58
C PHE A 48 -9.35 -2.15 4.23
N THR A 49 -10.46 -2.09 3.51
CA THR A 49 -11.72 -2.76 3.80
C THR A 49 -11.86 -4.03 2.95
N ASP A 50 -12.87 -4.84 3.21
CA ASP A 50 -13.10 -6.09 2.47
C ASP A 50 -13.20 -5.87 0.96
N THR A 51 -13.82 -4.76 0.53
CA THR A 51 -13.93 -4.43 -0.90
C THR A 51 -12.58 -4.10 -1.54
N ASP A 52 -11.65 -3.52 -0.78
CA ASP A 52 -10.29 -3.24 -1.26
C ASP A 52 -9.52 -4.54 -1.48
N TRP A 53 -9.64 -5.49 -0.55
CA TRP A 53 -9.03 -6.81 -0.66
C TRP A 53 -9.59 -7.59 -1.85
N LEU A 54 -10.91 -7.62 -2.03
CA LEU A 54 -11.54 -8.27 -3.18
C LEU A 54 -11.04 -7.67 -4.51
N PHE A 55 -10.96 -6.35 -4.60
CA PHE A 55 -10.44 -5.68 -5.79
C PHE A 55 -8.96 -6.02 -6.06
N LEU A 56 -8.14 -6.12 -5.01
CA LEU A 56 -6.75 -6.53 -5.14
C LEU A 56 -6.62 -8.00 -5.54
N ILE A 57 -7.51 -8.90 -5.08
CA ILE A 57 -7.54 -10.32 -5.51
C ILE A 57 -7.82 -10.41 -7.01
N ASP A 58 -8.82 -9.66 -7.52
CA ASP A 58 -9.09 -9.59 -8.96
C ASP A 58 -7.88 -9.07 -9.75
N THR A 59 -7.17 -8.10 -9.17
CA THR A 59 -5.93 -7.56 -9.74
C THR A 59 -4.81 -8.61 -9.70
N ALA A 60 -4.75 -9.45 -8.67
CA ALA A 60 -3.79 -10.54 -8.54
C ALA A 60 -3.97 -11.57 -9.65
N LEU A 61 -5.21 -11.90 -10.05
CA LEU A 61 -5.50 -12.80 -11.17
C LEU A 61 -4.90 -12.28 -12.49
N MET A 62 -5.02 -10.97 -12.74
CA MET A 62 -4.43 -10.32 -13.91
C MET A 62 -2.90 -10.32 -13.84
N HIS A 63 -2.34 -10.00 -12.66
CA HIS A 63 -0.89 -10.02 -12.43
C HIS A 63 -0.32 -11.44 -12.60
N HIS A 64 -1.01 -12.47 -12.11
CA HIS A 64 -0.66 -13.87 -12.36
C HIS A 64 -0.62 -14.17 -13.84
N THR A 65 -1.70 -13.88 -14.57
CA THR A 65 -1.81 -14.16 -16.00
C THR A 65 -0.71 -13.48 -16.80
N MET A 66 -0.40 -12.23 -16.46
CA MET A 66 0.70 -11.46 -17.06
C MET A 66 2.04 -12.20 -16.94
N TRP A 67 2.39 -12.66 -15.73
CA TRP A 67 3.67 -13.33 -15.49
C TRP A 67 3.70 -14.78 -15.99
N ALA A 68 2.69 -15.58 -15.64
CA ALA A 68 2.65 -17.00 -15.95
C ALA A 68 2.51 -17.29 -17.44
N LYS A 69 1.77 -16.45 -18.17
CA LYS A 69 1.49 -16.62 -19.61
C LYS A 69 2.21 -15.60 -20.51
N GLY A 70 3.05 -14.73 -19.94
CA GLY A 70 3.75 -13.67 -20.69
C GLY A 70 2.83 -12.64 -21.37
N ARG A 71 1.62 -12.45 -20.82
CA ARG A 71 0.57 -11.58 -21.37
C ARG A 71 0.74 -10.14 -20.91
N TRP A 72 1.77 -9.47 -21.43
CA TRP A 72 2.18 -8.13 -21.01
C TRP A 72 1.17 -7.02 -21.27
N GLU A 73 0.13 -7.26 -22.09
CA GLU A 73 -0.96 -6.31 -22.27
C GLU A 73 -1.73 -6.03 -20.98
N PHE A 74 -1.70 -6.94 -19.99
CA PHE A 74 -2.31 -6.72 -18.68
C PHE A 74 -1.50 -5.75 -17.81
N ALA A 75 -0.25 -5.45 -18.16
CA ALA A 75 0.62 -4.60 -17.33
C ALA A 75 0.08 -3.19 -17.14
N SER A 76 -0.55 -2.61 -18.16
CA SER A 76 -1.15 -1.27 -18.09
C SER A 76 -2.32 -1.26 -17.10
N GLU A 77 -3.24 -2.22 -17.22
CA GLU A 77 -4.41 -2.33 -16.36
C GLU A 77 -4.02 -2.64 -14.91
N VAL A 78 -3.07 -3.56 -14.69
CA VAL A 78 -2.54 -3.86 -13.35
C VAL A 78 -1.95 -2.60 -12.70
N ARG A 79 -1.18 -1.80 -13.44
CA ARG A 79 -0.66 -0.51 -12.92
C ARG A 79 -1.77 0.47 -12.56
N LEU A 80 -2.79 0.62 -13.43
CA LEU A 80 -3.93 1.50 -13.18
C LEU A 80 -4.76 1.08 -11.96
N ARG A 81 -4.92 -0.23 -11.76
CA ARG A 81 -5.61 -0.79 -10.60
C ARG A 81 -4.80 -0.59 -9.32
N ALA A 82 -3.52 -0.92 -9.35
CA ALA A 82 -2.60 -0.72 -8.23
C ALA A 82 -2.48 0.76 -7.81
N ALA A 83 -2.52 1.69 -8.78
CA ALA A 83 -2.48 3.12 -8.52
C ALA A 83 -3.62 3.62 -7.62
N LYS A 84 -4.80 2.98 -7.66
CA LYS A 84 -5.95 3.33 -6.79
C LYS A 84 -5.63 3.16 -5.30
N PHE A 85 -4.61 2.37 -4.97
CA PHE A 85 -4.17 2.07 -3.61
C PHE A 85 -2.83 2.73 -3.25
N GLY A 86 -2.31 3.61 -4.12
CA GLY A 86 -1.05 4.29 -3.84
C GLY A 86 0.18 3.39 -3.98
N ALA A 87 0.23 2.56 -5.04
CA ALA A 87 1.35 1.66 -5.30
C ALA A 87 2.69 2.41 -5.43
N THR A 88 2.69 3.54 -6.15
CA THR A 88 3.89 4.36 -6.36
C THR A 88 3.89 5.62 -5.48
N PRO A 89 5.05 6.28 -5.28
CA PRO A 89 5.09 7.58 -4.62
C PRO A 89 4.20 8.64 -5.28
N GLU A 90 4.10 8.64 -6.61
CA GLU A 90 3.24 9.55 -7.37
C GLU A 90 1.75 9.28 -7.07
N ASP A 91 1.35 8.02 -7.07
CA ASP A 91 -0.02 7.63 -6.72
C ASP A 91 -0.38 8.04 -5.30
N ARG A 92 0.54 7.82 -4.35
CA ARG A 92 0.34 8.25 -2.95
C ARG A 92 0.20 9.76 -2.84
N ALA A 93 1.02 10.52 -3.56
CA ALA A 93 0.91 11.98 -3.61
C ALA A 93 -0.44 12.43 -4.18
N ARG A 94 -0.89 11.80 -5.27
CA ARG A 94 -2.18 12.08 -5.91
C ARG A 94 -3.37 11.78 -4.99
N LEU A 95 -3.29 10.68 -4.22
CA LEU A 95 -4.29 10.30 -3.22
C LEU A 95 -4.18 11.08 -1.91
N LYS A 96 -3.17 11.96 -1.78
CA LYS A 96 -2.83 12.67 -0.53
C LYS A 96 -2.57 11.70 0.64
N LEU A 97 -2.10 10.50 0.33
CA LEU A 97 -1.78 9.48 1.32
C LEU A 97 -0.38 9.73 1.90
N LYS A 98 -0.33 10.02 3.19
CA LYS A 98 0.93 10.12 3.93
C LYS A 98 1.28 8.75 4.49
N VAL A 99 2.29 8.12 3.89
CA VAL A 99 2.93 6.90 4.39
C VAL A 99 4.24 7.31 5.05
N ASP A 100 4.30 7.21 6.36
CA ASP A 100 5.56 7.40 7.08
C ASP A 100 6.38 6.11 6.99
N GLN A 101 7.65 6.26 6.64
CA GLN A 101 8.60 5.17 6.86
C GLN A 101 8.90 5.11 8.36
N PRO A 102 8.89 3.92 8.98
CA PRO A 102 9.41 3.77 10.33
C PRO A 102 10.86 4.25 10.29
N SER A 103 11.14 5.35 10.99
CA SER A 103 12.48 5.88 11.13
C SER A 103 13.34 4.83 11.83
N ALA A 104 14.19 4.13 11.09
CA ALA A 104 15.24 3.28 11.66
C ALA A 104 16.41 4.10 12.24
N GLY A 105 16.22 5.41 12.45
CA GLY A 105 17.19 6.30 13.08
C GLY A 105 16.56 7.16 14.18
N PRO A 106 17.37 7.74 15.08
CA PRO A 106 16.88 8.65 16.10
C PRO A 106 16.10 9.77 15.42
N GLN A 107 14.84 9.93 15.78
CA GLN A 107 14.02 11.04 15.32
C GLN A 107 14.78 12.34 15.62
N LYS A 108 15.28 13.02 14.58
CA LYS A 108 15.75 14.39 14.76
C LYS A 108 14.55 15.19 15.27
N PRO A 109 14.67 15.87 16.42
CA PRO A 109 13.56 16.65 16.96
C PRO A 109 13.07 17.60 15.87
N VAL A 110 11.76 17.55 15.61
CA VAL A 110 11.07 18.44 14.68
C VAL A 110 11.48 19.85 15.06
N GLN A 111 12.32 20.49 14.25
CA GLN A 111 12.68 21.88 14.44
C GLN A 111 11.41 22.70 14.28
N ARG A 112 10.94 23.23 15.41
CA ARG A 112 9.85 24.21 15.46
C ARG A 112 10.27 25.37 14.56
N PRO A 113 9.46 25.79 13.57
CA PRO A 113 9.82 26.95 12.77
C PRO A 113 9.97 28.17 13.68
N ASP A 114 11.12 28.86 13.57
CA ASP A 114 11.57 29.96 14.43
C ASP A 114 10.63 31.19 14.47
N GLY A 115 9.54 31.17 13.71
CA GLY A 115 8.56 32.26 13.62
C GLY A 115 7.31 32.11 14.51
N VAL A 116 7.09 30.97 15.16
CA VAL A 116 5.85 30.77 15.95
C VAL A 116 6.09 31.15 17.41
N THR A 117 5.70 32.38 17.76
CA THR A 117 5.68 32.81 19.16
C THR A 117 4.69 31.95 19.94
N ASP A 118 5.16 31.36 21.05
CA ASP A 118 4.37 30.47 21.90
C ASP A 118 3.07 31.15 22.35
N ILE A 119 1.95 30.43 22.24
CA ILE A 119 0.61 30.95 22.55
C ILE A 119 0.50 31.34 24.03
N ASN A 120 1.28 30.69 24.90
CA ASN A 120 1.37 31.03 26.32
C ASN A 120 2.08 32.38 26.53
N SER A 121 3.13 32.66 25.75
CA SER A 121 3.83 33.95 25.75
C SER A 121 2.98 35.10 25.17
N ARG A 122 2.05 34.80 24.27
CA ARG A 122 1.06 35.79 23.81
C ARG A 122 0.00 36.06 24.89
N ARG A 123 -0.49 35.03 25.58
CA ARG A 123 -1.48 35.19 26.66
C ARG A 123 -0.95 36.01 27.83
N ALA A 124 0.29 35.76 28.27
CA ALA A 124 0.89 36.47 29.39
C ALA A 124 1.05 37.99 29.15
N ARG A 125 1.19 38.41 27.89
CA ARG A 125 1.31 39.84 27.52
C ARG A 125 -0.02 40.59 27.45
N LEU A 126 -1.14 39.88 27.39
CA LEU A 126 -2.48 40.48 27.29
C LEU A 126 -3.16 40.63 28.65
N THR A 127 -2.60 40.03 29.69
CA THR A 127 -3.15 40.01 31.06
C THR A 127 -2.25 40.75 32.06
N GLY A 128 -1.26 41.51 31.58
CA GLY A 128 -0.35 42.33 32.37
C GLY A 128 -0.55 43.82 32.11
#